data_AF-A0A2M9BY86-F1
#
_entry.id   AF-A0A2M9BY86-F1
#
_cell.length_a   1.000
_cell.length_b   1.000
_cell.length_c   1.000
_cell.angle_alpha   90.00
_cell.angle_beta   90.00
_cell.angle_gamma   90.00
#
_symmetry.space_group_name_H-M   'P 1'
#
loop_
_entity.id
_entity.type
_entity.pdbx_description
1 polymer ?
#
loop_
_entity_poly.entity_id
_entity_poly.type
_entity_poly.pdbx_seq_one_letter_code
_entity_poly.pdbx_strand_id
1 'polypeptide(L)'
;MEQKHPLPPFTLETALEKIQLAEDAWNSQDPERVSKAYTIDSEWRNRDQFVNGREEIVKFLSSKWERELNYKLKKEYWAHTENRIAVRFEYEYQTKEGNWFRAYGNENWEFDENGLMAKRYASINDLAIKEEARKFK
;
A
#
# COMPACT_ATOMS: atom_id res chain seq x y z
N MET A 1 -11.20 -8.17 -20.01
CA MET A 1 -10.03 -7.88 -19.16
C MET A 1 -10.55 -7.40 -17.82
N GLU A 2 -9.91 -7.77 -16.71
CA GLU A 2 -10.31 -7.34 -15.36
C GLU A 2 -10.07 -5.82 -15.22
N GLN A 3 -11.10 -5.05 -14.84
CA GLN A 3 -10.98 -3.61 -14.57
C GLN A 3 -11.14 -3.33 -13.08
N LYS A 4 -10.38 -2.36 -12.57
CA LYS A 4 -10.49 -1.86 -11.20
C LYS A 4 -10.73 -0.36 -11.22
N HIS A 5 -11.98 0.05 -11.14
CA HIS A 5 -12.33 1.45 -10.98
C HIS A 5 -11.81 2.00 -9.63
N PRO A 6 -11.51 3.32 -9.54
CA PRO A 6 -11.48 4.30 -10.62
C PRO A 6 -10.37 4.07 -11.66
N LEU A 7 -10.61 4.50 -12.91
CA LEU A 7 -9.66 4.39 -14.04
C LEU A 7 -8.96 5.74 -14.28
N PRO A 8 -7.70 5.74 -14.77
CA PRO A 8 -7.02 6.97 -15.18
C PRO A 8 -7.57 7.53 -16.52
N PRO A 9 -7.38 8.83 -16.81
CA PRO A 9 -6.71 9.84 -15.98
C PRO A 9 -7.57 10.23 -14.76
N PHE A 10 -6.92 10.43 -13.62
CA PHE A 10 -7.61 10.73 -12.37
C PHE A 10 -8.00 12.21 -12.25
N THR A 11 -9.14 12.43 -11.62
CA THR A 11 -9.53 13.68 -10.96
C THR A 11 -9.14 13.61 -9.48
N LEU A 12 -9.22 14.73 -8.75
CA LEU A 12 -9.00 14.70 -7.30
C LEU A 12 -9.95 13.73 -6.58
N GLU A 13 -11.24 13.74 -6.94
CA GLU A 13 -12.26 12.87 -6.36
C GLU A 13 -11.93 11.38 -6.58
N THR A 14 -11.64 11.01 -7.82
CA THR A 14 -11.32 9.62 -8.18
C THR A 14 -9.96 9.18 -7.66
N ALA A 15 -8.98 10.09 -7.51
CA ALA A 15 -7.71 9.80 -6.86
C ALA A 15 -7.90 9.52 -5.35
N LEU A 16 -8.73 10.31 -4.66
CA LEU A 16 -9.07 10.09 -3.25
C LEU A 16 -9.79 8.75 -3.05
N GLU A 17 -10.76 8.43 -3.92
CA GLU A 17 -11.43 7.13 -3.92
C GLU A 17 -10.43 5.99 -4.16
N LYS A 18 -9.53 6.12 -5.15
CA LYS A 18 -8.50 5.13 -5.44
C LYS A 18 -7.59 4.88 -4.23
N ILE A 19 -7.22 5.93 -3.52
CA ILE A 19 -6.40 5.85 -2.29
C ILE A 19 -7.17 5.13 -1.18
N GLN A 20 -8.45 5.45 -0.96
CA GLN A 20 -9.25 4.80 0.08
C GLN A 20 -9.46 3.31 -0.20
N LEU A 21 -9.76 2.93 -1.46
CA LEU A 21 -9.87 1.53 -1.85
C LEU A 21 -8.56 0.76 -1.62
N ALA A 22 -7.41 1.39 -1.87
CA ALA A 22 -6.11 0.82 -1.57
C ALA A 22 -5.88 0.72 -0.05
N GLU A 23 -6.26 1.71 0.74
CA GLU A 23 -6.21 1.65 2.21
C GLU A 23 -7.03 0.47 2.74
N ASP A 24 -8.28 0.33 2.30
CA ASP A 24 -9.20 -0.73 2.72
C ASP A 24 -8.67 -2.13 2.34
N ALA A 25 -8.12 -2.27 1.14
CA ALA A 25 -7.53 -3.52 0.69
C ALA A 25 -6.33 -3.90 1.58
N TRP A 26 -5.41 -2.97 1.85
CA TRP A 26 -4.24 -3.24 2.69
C TRP A 26 -4.62 -3.52 4.15
N ASN A 27 -5.64 -2.84 4.69
CA ASN A 27 -6.16 -3.08 6.04
C ASN A 27 -6.88 -4.44 6.19
N SER A 28 -7.25 -5.10 5.09
CA SER A 28 -7.76 -6.47 5.15
C SER A 28 -6.68 -7.50 5.52
N GLN A 29 -5.40 -7.14 5.36
CA GLN A 29 -4.25 -8.02 5.55
C GLN A 29 -4.35 -9.34 4.76
N ASP A 30 -5.06 -9.33 3.62
CA ASP A 30 -5.24 -10.46 2.71
C ASP A 30 -4.32 -10.30 1.47
N PRO A 31 -3.24 -11.09 1.36
CA PRO A 31 -2.27 -10.99 0.25
C PRO A 31 -2.91 -11.18 -1.13
N GLU A 32 -3.84 -12.12 -1.25
CA GLU A 32 -4.50 -12.46 -2.52
C GLU A 32 -5.45 -11.34 -2.94
N ARG A 33 -6.22 -10.80 -1.99
CA ARG A 33 -7.10 -9.66 -2.25
C ARG A 33 -6.32 -8.42 -2.67
N VAL A 34 -5.20 -8.12 -2.00
CA VAL A 34 -4.38 -6.96 -2.32
C VAL A 34 -3.69 -7.12 -3.68
N SER A 35 -3.14 -8.30 -3.99
CA SER A 35 -2.44 -8.55 -5.26
C SER A 35 -3.31 -8.29 -6.51
N LYS A 36 -4.63 -8.47 -6.41
CA LYS A 36 -5.58 -8.23 -7.50
C LYS A 36 -5.71 -6.76 -7.92
N ALA A 37 -5.17 -5.82 -7.15
CA ALA A 37 -5.10 -4.40 -7.52
C ALA A 37 -3.91 -4.06 -8.44
N TYR A 38 -3.01 -5.01 -8.68
CA TYR A 38 -1.77 -4.83 -9.45
C TYR A 38 -1.86 -5.54 -10.80
N THR A 39 -1.10 -5.13 -11.80
CA THR A 39 -1.00 -5.89 -13.06
C THR A 39 -0.31 -7.24 -12.83
N ILE A 40 -0.48 -8.21 -13.74
CA ILE A 40 0.14 -9.54 -13.62
C ILE A 40 1.67 -9.43 -13.53
N ASP A 41 2.23 -8.45 -14.25
CA ASP A 41 3.64 -8.10 -14.40
C ASP A 41 4.07 -6.86 -13.59
N SER A 42 3.31 -6.49 -12.54
CA SER A 42 3.54 -5.26 -11.77
C SER A 42 4.95 -5.17 -11.19
N GLU A 43 5.58 -4.00 -11.31
CA GLU A 43 6.94 -3.74 -10.81
C GLU A 43 6.92 -2.96 -9.50
N TRP A 44 7.55 -3.51 -8.45
CA TRP A 44 7.65 -2.83 -7.17
C TRP A 44 9.09 -2.59 -6.74
N ARG A 45 9.29 -1.46 -6.07
CA ARG A 45 10.34 -1.31 -5.06
C ARG A 45 9.69 -0.98 -3.72
N ASN A 46 9.91 -1.81 -2.71
CA ASN A 46 9.46 -1.58 -1.34
C ASN A 46 10.68 -1.51 -0.42
N ARG A 47 11.03 -0.31 0.03
CA ARG A 47 12.32 -0.02 0.69
C ARG A 47 13.49 -0.40 -0.23
N ASP A 48 14.24 -1.43 0.14
CA ASP A 48 15.38 -2.03 -0.54
C ASP A 48 15.02 -3.34 -1.27
N GLN A 49 13.77 -3.79 -1.21
CA GLN A 49 13.31 -5.02 -1.86
C GLN A 49 12.61 -4.73 -3.19
N PHE A 50 12.85 -5.59 -4.18
CA PHE A 50 12.23 -5.54 -5.50
C PHE A 50 11.30 -6.74 -5.67
N VAL A 51 10.12 -6.52 -6.22
CA VAL A 51 9.05 -7.54 -6.34
C VAL A 51 8.42 -7.40 -7.73
N ASN A 52 8.34 -8.50 -8.47
CA ASN A 52 7.91 -8.54 -9.87
C ASN A 52 6.72 -9.48 -10.05
N GLY A 53 5.56 -8.90 -10.33
CA GLY A 53 4.32 -9.60 -10.62
C GLY A 53 3.51 -10.04 -9.40
N ARG A 54 2.26 -10.45 -9.64
CA ARG A 54 1.28 -10.78 -8.58
C ARG A 54 1.76 -11.88 -7.65
N GLU A 55 2.43 -12.90 -8.17
CA GLU A 55 2.91 -14.03 -7.36
C GLU A 55 3.95 -13.61 -6.32
N GLU A 56 4.90 -12.76 -6.71
CA GLU A 56 5.90 -12.24 -5.76
C GLU A 56 5.27 -11.23 -4.79
N ILE A 57 4.28 -10.46 -5.23
CA ILE A 57 3.50 -9.56 -4.36
C ILE A 57 2.80 -10.36 -3.26
N VAL A 58 2.14 -11.48 -3.59
CA VAL A 58 1.50 -12.34 -2.60
C VAL A 58 2.53 -12.84 -1.59
N LYS A 59 3.68 -13.36 -2.03
CA LYS A 59 4.76 -13.82 -1.14
C LYS A 59 5.26 -12.70 -0.22
N PHE A 60 5.52 -11.51 -0.79
CA PHE A 60 5.96 -10.34 -0.03
C PHE A 60 4.96 -9.96 1.07
N LEU A 61 3.67 -9.89 0.72
CA LEU A 61 2.60 -9.48 1.65
C LEU A 61 2.35 -10.52 2.74
N SER A 62 2.39 -11.82 2.40
CA SER A 62 2.31 -12.90 3.38
C SER A 62 3.42 -12.76 4.44
N SER A 63 4.67 -12.64 4.01
CA SER A 63 5.80 -12.46 4.93
C SER A 63 5.75 -11.13 5.70
N LYS A 64 5.15 -10.08 5.11
CA LYS A 64 4.96 -8.78 5.80
C LYS A 64 4.06 -8.95 7.01
N TRP A 65 2.86 -9.50 6.84
CA TRP A 65 1.87 -9.59 7.92
C TRP A 65 2.10 -10.75 8.89
N GLU A 66 3.00 -11.68 8.58
CA GLU A 66 3.56 -12.58 9.60
C GLU A 66 4.45 -11.85 10.62
N ARG A 67 5.05 -10.72 10.25
CA ARG A 67 5.98 -9.93 11.09
C ARG A 67 5.34 -8.68 11.68
N GLU A 68 4.48 -8.01 10.91
CA GLU A 68 3.81 -6.78 11.28
C GLU A 68 2.39 -7.07 11.79
N LEU A 69 2.29 -7.46 13.06
CA LEU A 69 1.03 -7.80 13.71
C LEU A 69 0.21 -6.53 14.04
N ASN A 70 -1.09 -6.69 14.27
CA ASN A 70 -1.99 -5.57 14.62
C ASN A 70 -1.90 -4.38 13.64
N TYR A 71 -1.64 -4.68 12.37
CA TYR A 71 -1.41 -3.70 11.32
C TYR A 71 -2.62 -2.80 11.13
N LYS A 72 -2.43 -1.49 11.22
CA LYS A 72 -3.44 -0.47 10.92
C LYS A 72 -2.84 0.65 10.10
N LEU A 73 -3.36 0.85 8.90
CA LEU A 73 -2.86 1.79 7.90
C LEU A 73 -3.83 2.94 7.67
N LYS A 74 -3.26 4.14 7.55
CA LYS A 74 -3.92 5.32 7.01
C LYS A 74 -3.12 5.85 5.82
N LYS A 75 -3.78 6.01 4.67
CA LYS A 75 -3.24 6.66 3.47
C LYS A 75 -3.86 8.04 3.31
N GLU A 76 -3.10 8.95 2.71
CA GLU A 76 -3.49 10.34 2.48
C GLU A 76 -2.99 10.78 1.10
N TYR A 77 -3.83 11.52 0.39
CA TYR A 77 -3.50 12.12 -0.89
C TYR A 77 -2.35 13.13 -0.76
N TRP A 78 -1.39 13.08 -1.69
CA TRP A 78 -0.37 14.12 -1.82
C TRP A 78 -0.51 14.89 -3.13
N ALA A 79 -0.48 14.18 -4.26
CA ALA A 79 -0.63 14.75 -5.60
C ALA A 79 -1.08 13.67 -6.60
N HIS A 80 -1.59 14.07 -7.75
CA HIS A 80 -1.77 13.17 -8.89
C HIS A 80 -1.47 13.90 -10.20
N THR A 81 -1.16 13.14 -11.25
CA THR A 81 -1.03 13.63 -12.63
C THR A 81 -1.36 12.48 -13.56
N GLU A 82 -2.37 12.65 -14.41
CA GLU A 82 -2.83 11.63 -15.36
C GLU A 82 -3.08 10.26 -14.70
N ASN A 83 -2.25 9.26 -14.99
CA ASN A 83 -2.33 7.90 -14.46
C ASN A 83 -1.44 7.64 -13.24
N ARG A 84 -0.90 8.69 -12.61
CA ARG A 84 -0.02 8.59 -11.46
C ARG A 84 -0.62 9.24 -10.23
N ILE A 85 -0.41 8.61 -9.07
CA ILE A 85 -0.82 9.13 -7.76
C ILE A 85 0.38 9.06 -6.80
N ALA A 86 0.67 10.17 -6.13
CA ALA A 86 1.59 10.25 -5.01
C ALA A 86 0.80 10.23 -3.70
N VAL A 87 1.23 9.38 -2.77
CA VAL A 87 0.51 9.08 -1.53
C VAL A 87 1.46 9.18 -0.35
N ARG A 88 0.97 9.79 0.73
CA ARG A 88 1.56 9.71 2.07
C ARG A 88 0.81 8.66 2.86
N PHE A 89 1.49 7.94 3.74
CA PHE A 89 0.81 7.02 4.63
C PHE A 89 1.54 6.83 5.96
N GLU A 90 0.78 6.45 6.97
CA GLU A 90 1.26 5.99 8.26
C GLU A 90 0.63 4.63 8.54
N TYR A 91 1.40 3.67 9.06
CA TYR A 91 0.80 2.49 9.66
C TYR A 91 1.43 2.16 11.00
N GLU A 92 0.62 1.63 11.91
CA GLU A 92 1.07 1.12 13.19
C GLU A 92 1.05 -0.40 13.17
N TYR A 93 2.07 -1.01 13.76
CA TYR A 93 2.16 -2.46 13.89
C TYR A 93 2.93 -2.85 15.15
N GLN A 94 2.75 -4.09 15.55
CA GLN A 94 3.44 -4.72 16.65
C GLN A 94 4.30 -5.88 16.13
N THR A 95 5.52 -5.98 16.63
CA THR A 95 6.39 -7.14 16.40
C THR A 95 5.94 -8.35 17.24
N LYS A 96 6.47 -9.54 16.97
CA LYS A 96 6.19 -10.75 17.78
C LYS A 96 6.68 -10.62 19.23
N GLU A 97 7.69 -9.79 19.45
CA GLU A 97 8.26 -9.49 20.77
C GLU A 97 7.45 -8.43 21.54
N GLY A 98 6.38 -7.90 20.95
CA GLY A 98 5.49 -6.93 21.58
C GLY A 98 5.89 -5.47 21.37
N ASN A 99 7.02 -5.18 20.71
CA ASN A 99 7.45 -3.81 20.40
C ASN A 99 6.53 -3.16 19.36
N TRP A 100 6.16 -1.91 19.60
CA TRP A 100 5.30 -1.12 18.70
C TRP A 100 6.11 -0.15 17.84
N PHE A 101 5.66 -0.02 16.59
CA PHE A 101 6.25 0.90 15.63
C PHE A 101 5.15 1.69 14.91
N ARG A 102 5.46 2.94 14.57
CA ARG A 102 4.76 3.68 13.52
C ARG A 102 5.68 3.86 12.34
N ALA A 103 5.28 3.27 11.22
CA ALA A 103 5.95 3.42 9.95
C ALA A 103 5.39 4.63 9.21
N TYR A 104 6.27 5.51 8.75
CA TYR A 104 5.93 6.66 7.90
C TYR A 104 6.40 6.36 6.48
N GLY A 105 5.50 6.54 5.52
CA GLY A 105 5.76 6.14 4.14
C GLY A 105 5.33 7.17 3.11
N ASN A 106 6.09 7.18 2.02
CA ASN A 106 5.71 7.78 0.76
C ASN A 106 5.67 6.68 -0.29
N GLU A 107 4.59 6.63 -1.06
CA GLU A 107 4.52 5.75 -2.22
C GLU A 107 4.00 6.47 -3.46
N ASN A 108 4.56 6.08 -4.60
CA ASN A 108 4.19 6.58 -5.92
C ASN A 108 3.66 5.42 -6.75
N TRP A 109 2.48 5.63 -7.33
CA TRP A 109 1.72 4.63 -8.07
C TRP A 109 1.60 5.07 -9.54
N GLU A 110 1.75 4.12 -10.45
CA GLU A 110 1.46 4.27 -11.88
C GLU A 110 0.47 3.17 -12.28
N PHE A 111 -0.64 3.57 -12.92
CA PHE A 111 -1.74 2.67 -13.28
C PHE A 111 -1.83 2.46 -14.79
N ASP A 112 -2.27 1.27 -15.21
CA ASP A 112 -2.66 0.98 -16.59
C ASP A 112 -4.08 1.50 -16.92
N GLU A 113 -4.49 1.36 -18.18
CA GLU A 113 -5.82 1.77 -18.65
C GLU A 113 -6.99 1.01 -17.99
N ASN A 114 -6.71 -0.15 -17.40
CA ASN A 114 -7.70 -0.97 -16.68
C ASN A 114 -7.75 -0.65 -15.17
N GLY A 115 -6.99 0.36 -14.73
CA GLY A 115 -6.93 0.82 -13.35
C GLY A 115 -6.15 -0.11 -12.42
N LEU A 116 -5.37 -1.04 -12.97
CA LEU A 116 -4.45 -1.88 -12.22
C LEU A 116 -3.11 -1.16 -12.06
N MET A 117 -2.49 -1.29 -10.89
CA MET A 117 -1.21 -0.63 -10.61
C MET A 117 -0.07 -1.40 -11.28
N ALA A 118 0.50 -0.80 -12.33
CA ALA A 118 1.62 -1.35 -13.07
C ALA A 118 2.95 -1.14 -12.33
N LYS A 119 3.11 0.00 -11.62
CA LYS A 119 4.32 0.28 -10.85
C LYS A 119 4.01 0.84 -9.46
N ARG A 120 4.79 0.38 -8.48
CA ARG A 120 4.71 0.83 -7.08
C ARG A 120 6.09 1.08 -6.50
N TYR A 121 6.38 2.33 -6.17
CA TYR A 121 7.62 2.70 -5.49
C TYR A 121 7.31 3.23 -4.10
N ALA A 122 7.72 2.50 -3.06
CA ALA A 122 7.44 2.84 -1.67
C ALA A 122 8.73 2.98 -0.87
N SER A 123 8.87 4.12 -0.21
CA SER A 123 9.93 4.40 0.77
C SER A 123 9.29 4.55 2.15
N ILE A 124 9.82 3.83 3.13
CA ILE A 124 9.20 3.68 4.45
C ILE A 124 10.28 3.70 5.53
N ASN A 125 10.03 4.42 6.62
CA ASN A 125 10.89 4.49 7.79
C ASN A 125 10.10 4.17 9.06
N ASP A 126 10.66 3.34 9.94
CA ASP A 126 9.99 2.91 11.17
C ASP A 126 10.47 3.71 12.36
N LEU A 127 9.52 4.24 13.13
CA LEU A 127 9.77 4.90 14.41
C LEU A 127 9.24 4.00 15.52
N ALA A 128 10.09 3.61 16.46
CA ALA A 128 9.66 2.92 17.67
C ALA A 128 8.74 3.84 18.49
N ILE A 129 7.61 3.32 18.94
CA ILE A 129 6.64 4.03 19.77
C ILE A 129 6.25 3.20 20.98
N LYS A 130 5.75 3.86 22.03
CA LYS A 130 5.06 3.16 23.11
C LYS A 130 3.62 2.86 22.69
N GLU A 131 3.01 1.86 23.31
CA GLU A 131 1.62 1.49 23.02
C GLU A 131 0.64 2.65 23.27
N GLU A 132 0.87 3.46 24.31
CA GLU A 132 -0.01 4.59 24.63
C GLU A 132 0.06 5.71 23.59
N ALA A 133 1.12 5.74 22.77
CA ALA A 133 1.30 6.71 21.71
C ALA A 133 0.57 6.31 20.41
N ARG A 134 -0.09 5.15 20.35
CA ARG A 134 -0.86 4.69 19.17
C ARG A 134 -1.99 5.64 18.82
N LYS A 135 -2.14 5.93 17.54
CA LYS A 135 -3.21 6.75 16.95
C LYS A 135 -4.34 5.89 16.38
N PHE A 136 -4.03 4.69 15.89
CA PHE A 136 -4.98 3.84 15.16
C PHE A 136 -5.41 2.70 16.09
N LYS A 137 -6.60 2.85 16.67
CA LYS A 137 -7.23 1.87 17.56
C LYS A 137 -8.28 1.06 16.82
#